data_AF-A0A640T8N9-F1
#
_entry.id   AF-A0A640T8N9-F1
#
_cell.length_a   1.000
_cell.length_b   1.000
_cell.length_c   1.000
_cell.angle_alpha   90.00
_cell.angle_beta   90.00
_cell.angle_gamma   90.00
#
_symmetry.space_group_name_H-M   'P 1'
#
loop_
_entity.id
_entity.type
_entity.pdbx_description
1 polymer ?
#
loop_
_entity_poly.entity_id
_entity_poly.type
_entity_poly.pdbx_seq_one_letter_code
_entity_poly.pdbx_strand_id
1 'polypeptide(L)'
;MLAGQTPVLVHNSNGWCGPGFRTASEAGISPNDAKRIQNAADKAGQPIVVVGSRAGNGNLNPTSDWDYILTGPSRTRHSVKNSLPRGTGDGEGSGRGRDFYQSYNPNSPRKDYTVLERDKPYVVFELRDR
;
A
#
# COMPACT_ATOMS: atom_id res chain seq x y z
N MET A 1 7.06 -21.87 33.31
CA MET A 1 6.69 -20.65 32.58
C MET A 1 7.16 -20.80 31.15
N LEU A 2 6.27 -20.95 30.17
CA LEU A 2 6.58 -20.78 28.74
C LEU A 2 5.23 -20.61 28.01
N ALA A 3 4.74 -19.37 27.97
CA ALA A 3 3.61 -19.00 27.13
C ALA A 3 4.06 -17.84 26.27
N GLY A 4 4.06 -18.04 24.95
CA GLY A 4 4.44 -17.02 23.98
C GLY A 4 4.90 -17.55 22.64
N GLN A 5 4.36 -18.69 22.15
CA GLN A 5 4.45 -19.00 20.73
C GLN A 5 3.60 -17.99 19.96
N THR A 6 4.32 -17.13 19.23
CA THR A 6 3.85 -16.20 18.21
C THR A 6 2.89 -16.85 17.20
N PRO A 7 1.87 -16.13 16.68
CA PRO A 7 1.52 -16.33 15.29
C PRO A 7 2.50 -15.50 14.47
N VAL A 8 3.50 -16.16 13.87
CA VAL A 8 4.07 -15.63 12.63
C VAL A 8 2.92 -15.66 11.64
N LEU A 9 2.35 -14.48 11.34
CA LEU A 9 1.46 -14.31 10.21
C LEU A 9 2.31 -14.55 8.95
N VAL A 10 2.45 -15.83 8.57
CA VAL A 10 2.90 -16.21 7.24
C VAL A 10 1.74 -15.84 6.32
N HIS A 11 1.72 -14.60 5.87
CA HIS A 11 0.82 -14.21 4.78
C HIS A 11 1.23 -15.07 3.59
N ASN A 12 0.35 -15.97 3.19
CA ASN A 12 0.38 -16.63 1.90
C ASN A 12 0.18 -15.54 0.84
N SER A 13 1.22 -14.75 0.59
CA SER A 13 1.20 -13.68 -0.39
C SER A 13 0.76 -14.31 -1.70
N ASN A 14 -0.37 -13.90 -2.26
CA ASN A 14 -0.99 -14.48 -3.46
C ASN A 14 -0.13 -14.23 -4.72
N GLY A 15 1.12 -14.71 -4.73
CA GLY A 15 2.13 -14.42 -5.75
C GLY A 15 2.68 -12.98 -5.71
N TRP A 16 2.54 -12.24 -4.61
CA TRP A 16 3.05 -10.87 -4.49
C TRP A 16 4.52 -10.77 -4.06
N CYS A 17 5.17 -11.88 -3.73
CA CYS A 17 6.60 -11.90 -3.44
C CYS A 17 7.45 -11.47 -4.65
N GLY A 18 8.50 -10.71 -4.37
CA GLY A 18 9.44 -10.16 -5.34
C GLY A 18 10.60 -9.47 -4.60
N PRO A 19 11.71 -9.16 -5.28
CA PRO A 19 12.92 -8.59 -4.65
C PRO A 19 12.67 -7.23 -3.96
N GLY A 20 11.72 -6.47 -4.48
CA GLY A 20 11.26 -5.20 -3.89
C GLY A 20 10.24 -5.35 -2.77
N PHE A 21 9.73 -6.56 -2.48
CA PHE A 21 8.74 -6.74 -1.42
C PHE A 21 9.33 -6.37 -0.06
N ARG A 22 8.53 -5.63 0.73
CA ARG A 22 8.83 -5.23 2.09
C ARG A 22 7.60 -5.46 2.97
N THR A 23 7.85 -5.84 4.20
CA THR A 23 6.86 -5.73 5.27
C THR A 23 6.66 -4.26 5.65
N ALA A 24 5.52 -3.94 6.28
CA ALA A 24 5.26 -2.59 6.78
C ALA A 24 6.37 -2.10 7.75
N SER A 25 6.91 -3.01 8.57
CA SER A 25 7.99 -2.69 9.50
C SER A 25 9.31 -2.36 8.79
N GLU A 26 9.69 -3.13 7.77
CA GLU A 26 10.91 -2.88 6.97
C GLU A 26 10.81 -1.56 6.20
N ALA A 27 9.59 -1.17 5.80
CA ALA A 27 9.33 0.10 5.15
C ALA A 27 9.24 1.29 6.13
N GLY A 28 9.33 1.06 7.45
CA GLY A 28 9.19 2.13 8.46
C GLY A 28 7.75 2.68 8.59
N ILE A 29 6.74 1.94 8.11
CA ILE A 29 5.34 2.32 8.25
C ILE A 29 4.90 2.10 9.69
N SER A 30 4.35 3.15 10.32
CA SER A 30 3.89 3.06 11.71
C SER A 30 2.77 2.02 11.85
N PRO A 31 2.64 1.34 13.00
CA PRO A 31 1.55 0.38 13.22
C PRO A 31 0.15 0.99 13.01
N ASN A 32 -0.02 2.27 13.33
CA ASN A 32 -1.30 2.97 13.13
C ASN A 32 -1.59 3.22 11.64
N ASP A 33 -0.59 3.63 10.86
CA ASP A 33 -0.75 3.82 9.41
C ASP A 33 -0.98 2.48 8.70
N ALA A 34 -0.23 1.44 9.08
CA ALA A 34 -0.44 0.08 8.59
C ALA A 34 -1.88 -0.39 8.85
N LYS A 35 -2.40 -0.15 10.07
CA LYS A 35 -3.80 -0.49 10.43
C LYS A 35 -4.82 0.27 9.57
N ARG A 36 -4.57 1.55 9.28
CA ARG A 36 -5.46 2.35 8.42
C ARG A 36 -5.48 1.83 6.98
N ILE A 37 -4.33 1.45 6.45
CA ILE A 37 -4.21 0.89 5.09
C ILE A 37 -4.88 -0.49 5.03
N GLN A 38 -4.65 -1.35 6.04
CA GLN A 38 -5.31 -2.65 6.13
C GLN A 38 -6.84 -2.53 6.16
N ASN A 39 -7.38 -1.64 7.02
CA ASN A 39 -8.83 -1.41 7.08
C ASN A 39 -9.40 -0.89 5.76
N ALA A 40 -8.62 -0.08 5.02
CA ALA A 40 -9.00 0.38 3.70
C ALA A 40 -9.02 -0.75 2.67
N ALA A 41 -8.04 -1.66 2.70
CA ALA A 41 -8.02 -2.86 1.84
C ALA A 41 -9.23 -3.76 2.13
N ASP A 42 -9.51 -4.03 3.40
CA ASP A 42 -10.66 -4.83 3.82
C ASP A 42 -12.00 -4.21 3.43
N LYS A 43 -12.14 -2.88 3.56
CA LYS A 43 -13.34 -2.14 3.13
C LYS A 43 -13.51 -2.15 1.62
N ALA A 44 -12.40 -2.06 0.88
CA ALA A 44 -12.42 -2.10 -0.58
C ALA A 44 -12.72 -3.52 -1.10
N GLY A 45 -12.48 -4.56 -0.31
CA GLY A 45 -12.50 -5.93 -0.80
C GLY A 45 -11.40 -6.18 -1.83
N GLN A 46 -10.31 -5.41 -1.78
CA GLN A 46 -9.25 -5.36 -2.78
C GLN A 46 -7.90 -5.03 -2.11
N PRO A 47 -6.77 -5.60 -2.57
CA PRO A 47 -5.46 -5.29 -2.04
C PRO A 47 -5.07 -3.82 -2.33
N ILE A 48 -4.33 -3.23 -1.39
CA ILE A 48 -3.71 -1.91 -1.54
C ILE A 48 -2.20 -2.10 -1.50
N VAL A 49 -1.49 -1.52 -2.48
CA VAL A 49 -0.03 -1.58 -2.54
C VAL A 49 0.52 -0.19 -2.27
N VAL A 50 1.40 -0.07 -1.28
CA VAL A 50 2.21 1.14 -1.04
C VAL A 50 3.49 1.01 -1.85
N VAL A 51 3.85 2.07 -2.57
CA VAL A 51 5.06 2.13 -3.41
C VAL A 51 5.82 3.42 -3.12
N GLY A 52 6.88 3.67 -3.89
CA GLY A 52 7.61 4.93 -3.84
C GLY A 52 8.38 5.11 -2.53
N SER A 53 8.57 6.36 -2.12
CA SER A 53 9.44 6.71 -1.00
C SER A 53 9.01 6.05 0.32
N ARG A 54 7.70 5.89 0.54
CA ARG A 54 7.12 5.26 1.74
C ARG A 54 7.21 3.75 1.79
N ALA A 55 7.49 3.08 0.67
CA ALA A 55 7.83 1.67 0.66
C ALA A 55 9.34 1.41 0.79
N GLY A 56 10.16 2.48 0.72
CA GLY A 56 11.62 2.42 0.74
C GLY A 56 12.21 2.13 2.12
N ASN A 57 13.45 1.62 2.07
CA ASN A 57 14.31 1.07 3.12
C ASN A 57 14.52 1.96 4.38
N GLY A 58 13.47 2.28 5.15
CA GLY A 58 13.54 2.93 6.45
C GLY A 58 14.02 4.39 6.49
N ASN A 59 14.58 4.93 5.40
CA ASN A 59 15.00 6.32 5.25
C ASN A 59 13.82 7.25 4.93
N LEU A 60 12.76 7.14 5.71
CA LEU A 60 11.56 7.96 5.56
C LEU A 60 11.83 9.36 6.11
N ASN A 61 11.79 10.37 5.24
CA ASN A 61 11.64 11.72 5.73
C ASN A 61 10.17 11.90 6.15
N PRO A 62 9.84 12.54 7.30
CA PRO A 62 8.45 12.77 7.71
C PRO A 62 7.60 13.46 6.63
N THR A 63 8.25 14.22 5.74
CA THR A 63 7.66 14.92 4.60
C THR A 63 7.42 14.06 3.36
N SER A 64 7.86 12.80 3.33
CA SER A 64 7.69 11.91 2.19
C SER A 64 6.22 11.68 1.84
N ASP A 65 5.90 11.85 0.55
CA ASP A 65 4.59 11.56 -0.03
C ASP A 65 4.23 10.08 0.04
N TRP A 66 2.93 9.80 0.07
CA TRP A 66 2.40 8.44 0.03
C TRP A 66 1.89 8.08 -1.35
N ASP A 67 2.51 7.09 -1.96
CA ASP A 67 2.10 6.56 -3.26
C ASP A 67 1.38 5.23 -3.11
N TYR A 68 0.18 5.13 -3.67
CA TYR A 68 -0.61 3.89 -3.62
C TYR A 68 -1.00 3.41 -5.01
N ILE A 69 -0.93 2.09 -5.23
CA ILE A 69 -1.63 1.43 -6.34
C ILE A 69 -2.92 0.85 -5.79
N LEU A 70 -4.05 1.30 -6.35
CA LEU A 70 -5.38 0.83 -6.00
C LEU A 70 -5.97 -0.03 -7.13
N THR A 71 -6.44 -1.23 -6.77
CA THR A 71 -7.09 -2.17 -7.69
C THR A 71 -8.63 -2.05 -7.64
N GLY A 72 -9.32 -2.72 -8.56
CA GLY A 72 -10.79 -2.76 -8.64
C GLY A 72 -11.47 -1.48 -9.18
N PRO A 73 -12.82 -1.43 -9.22
CA PRO A 73 -13.60 -0.37 -9.86
C PRO A 73 -13.38 1.03 -9.26
N SER A 74 -13.59 2.09 -10.06
CA SER A 74 -13.38 3.49 -9.64
C SER A 74 -14.14 3.86 -8.36
N ARG A 75 -15.41 3.43 -8.25
CA ARG A 75 -16.25 3.66 -7.07
C ARG A 75 -15.61 3.12 -5.79
N THR A 76 -15.09 1.89 -5.84
CA THR A 76 -14.38 1.25 -4.71
C THR A 76 -13.13 2.05 -4.35
N ARG A 77 -12.29 2.38 -5.33
CA ARG A 77 -11.07 3.16 -5.10
C ARG A 77 -11.40 4.51 -4.45
N HIS A 78 -12.38 5.24 -4.96
CA HIS A 78 -12.80 6.54 -4.41
C HIS A 78 -13.31 6.44 -2.96
N SER A 79 -13.98 5.35 -2.60
CA SER A 79 -14.54 5.15 -1.26
C SER A 79 -13.50 4.99 -0.13
N VAL A 80 -12.24 4.72 -0.48
CA VAL A 80 -11.14 4.45 0.47
C VAL A 80 -9.99 5.46 0.41
N LYS A 81 -9.93 6.32 -0.61
CA LYS A 81 -8.85 7.33 -0.77
C LYS A 81 -8.68 8.21 0.47
N ASN A 82 -9.78 8.62 1.10
CA ASN A 82 -9.73 9.52 2.26
C ASN A 82 -9.35 8.83 3.57
N SER A 83 -9.46 7.50 3.66
CA SER A 83 -9.01 6.76 4.86
C SER A 83 -7.49 6.54 4.88
N LEU A 84 -6.82 6.66 3.73
CA LEU A 84 -5.40 6.37 3.60
C LEU A 84 -4.51 7.48 4.20
N PRO A 85 -3.35 7.12 4.77
CA PRO A 85 -2.34 8.08 5.21
C PRO A 85 -1.92 9.08 4.13
N ARG A 86 -1.46 10.25 4.58
CA ARG A 86 -0.86 11.31 3.75
C ARG A 86 0.36 11.88 4.45
N GLY A 87 1.30 12.38 3.66
CA GLY A 87 2.47 13.11 4.12
C GLY A 87 2.06 14.47 4.67
N THR A 88 2.95 15.06 5.47
CA THR A 88 2.80 16.39 6.04
C THR A 88 3.62 17.44 5.27
N GLY A 89 4.26 17.05 4.17
CA GLY A 89 5.15 17.93 3.41
C GLY A 89 4.41 18.98 2.60
N ASP A 90 4.83 20.24 2.72
CA ASP A 90 4.33 21.40 1.97
C ASP A 90 4.95 21.52 0.55
N GLY A 91 5.41 20.42 -0.05
CA GLY A 91 6.19 20.40 -1.29
C GLY A 91 5.38 20.31 -2.59
N GLU A 92 5.83 21.06 -3.60
CA GLU A 92 5.24 21.30 -4.93
C GLU A 92 4.77 20.03 -5.68
N GLY A 93 3.48 19.99 -6.06
CA GLY A 93 2.98 19.01 -7.03
C GLY A 93 1.48 18.69 -6.95
N SER A 94 0.90 18.60 -5.75
CA SER A 94 -0.57 18.39 -5.61
C SER A 94 -1.18 18.88 -4.29
N GLY A 95 -0.36 19.37 -3.35
CA GLY A 95 -0.81 19.91 -2.05
C GLY A 95 -1.51 18.89 -1.13
N ARG A 96 -1.39 17.59 -1.40
CA ARG A 96 -2.16 16.54 -0.69
C ARG A 96 -1.34 15.50 0.05
N GLY A 97 -0.01 15.48 -0.11
CA GLY A 97 0.88 14.55 0.58
C GLY A 97 0.70 13.08 0.15
N ARG A 98 0.03 12.81 -0.97
CA ARG A 98 -0.28 11.46 -1.47
C ARG A 98 -0.73 11.45 -2.92
N ASP A 99 -0.36 10.41 -3.64
CA ASP A 99 -0.81 10.13 -5.00
C ASP A 99 -1.43 8.73 -5.15
N PHE A 100 -2.31 8.59 -6.14
CA PHE A 100 -3.07 7.37 -6.37
C PHE A 100 -2.95 6.90 -7.82
N TYR A 101 -2.29 5.78 -7.99
CA TYR A 101 -2.18 5.03 -9.23
C TYR A 101 -3.26 3.95 -9.29
N GLN A 102 -3.64 3.53 -10.50
CA GLN A 102 -4.60 2.45 -10.71
C GLN A 102 -4.01 1.34 -11.58
N SER A 103 -4.29 0.09 -11.21
CA SER A 103 -3.91 -1.09 -12.00
C SER A 103 -5.13 -1.82 -12.60
N TYR A 104 -6.33 -1.21 -12.54
CA TYR A 104 -7.59 -1.83 -12.97
C TYR A 104 -8.26 -1.09 -14.14
N ASN A 105 -8.30 -1.74 -15.31
CA ASN A 105 -9.22 -1.39 -16.38
C ASN A 105 -9.56 -2.63 -17.24
N PRO A 106 -10.70 -3.30 -17.01
CA PRO A 106 -11.02 -4.55 -17.69
C PRO A 106 -11.36 -4.39 -19.18
N ASN A 107 -11.58 -3.16 -19.67
CA ASN A 107 -12.11 -2.89 -21.01
C ASN A 107 -11.32 -1.84 -21.81
N SER A 108 -10.16 -1.37 -21.35
CA SER A 108 -9.41 -0.32 -22.06
C SER A 108 -8.27 -0.89 -22.90
N PRO A 109 -8.16 -0.48 -24.18
CA PRO A 109 -7.01 -0.78 -25.02
C PRO A 109 -5.78 0.08 -24.67
N ARG A 110 -5.91 1.08 -23.79
CA ARG A 110 -4.81 1.93 -23.34
C ARG A 110 -4.08 1.26 -22.16
N LYS A 111 -2.75 1.23 -22.22
CA LYS A 111 -1.87 0.81 -21.12
C LYS A 111 -1.66 1.92 -20.09
N ASP A 112 -2.70 2.69 -19.79
CA ASP A 112 -2.69 3.75 -18.78
C ASP A 112 -2.86 3.20 -17.35
N TYR A 113 -2.47 1.93 -17.16
CA TYR A 113 -2.47 1.24 -15.88
C TYR A 113 -1.04 1.10 -15.37
N THR A 114 -0.86 1.39 -14.08
CA THR A 114 0.44 1.21 -13.43
C THR A 114 0.68 -0.27 -13.21
N VAL A 115 1.72 -0.79 -13.84
CA VAL A 115 2.28 -2.10 -13.53
C VAL A 115 3.15 -1.94 -12.29
N LEU A 116 2.96 -2.80 -11.29
CA LEU A 116 3.85 -2.85 -10.13
C LEU A 116 5.23 -3.32 -10.59
N GLU A 117 6.21 -2.44 -10.51
CA GLU A 117 7.62 -2.77 -10.72
C GLU A 117 8.16 -3.53 -9.50
N ARG A 118 8.20 -4.86 -9.58
CA ARG A 118 8.55 -5.72 -8.43
C ARG A 118 10.02 -5.67 -7.99
N ASP A 119 10.87 -4.99 -8.77
CA ASP A 119 12.27 -4.75 -8.41
C ASP A 119 12.46 -3.48 -7.57
N LYS A 120 11.46 -2.59 -7.53
CA LYS A 120 11.44 -1.40 -6.68
C LYS A 120 10.74 -1.71 -5.36
N PRO A 121 11.02 -0.99 -4.26
CA PRO A 121 10.37 -1.25 -2.98
C PRO A 121 8.84 -1.13 -3.03
N TYR A 122 8.12 -2.10 -2.46
CA TYR A 122 6.66 -2.08 -2.30
C TYR A 122 6.21 -2.84 -1.06
N VAL A 123 5.08 -2.43 -0.49
CA VAL A 123 4.39 -3.11 0.63
C VAL A 123 2.97 -3.45 0.19
N VAL A 124 2.56 -4.71 0.36
CA VAL A 124 1.21 -5.16 0.02
C VAL A 124 0.38 -5.36 1.28
N PHE A 125 -0.82 -4.77 1.29
CA PHE A 125 -1.86 -5.03 2.28
C PHE A 125 -2.94 -5.86 1.60
N GLU A 126 -2.86 -7.18 1.79
CA GLU A 126 -3.87 -8.13 1.33
C GLU A 126 -5.11 -8.09 2.21
N LEU A 127 -6.20 -8.69 1.74
CA LEU A 127 -7.43 -8.85 2.51
C LEU A 127 -7.17 -9.77 3.71
N ARG A 128 -7.71 -9.42 4.88
CA ARG A 128 -7.78 -10.39 5.97
C ARG A 128 -8.89 -11.40 5.69
N ASP A 129 -8.57 -12.69 5.76
CA ASP A 129 -9.57 -13.74 5.82
C ASP A 129 -10.49 -13.49 7.02
N ARG A 130 -11.80 -13.49 6.78
CA ARG A 130 -12.83 -13.29 7.81
C ARG A 130 -13.36 -14.62 8.34
#